data_AF-A0A943BGP4-F1
#
_entry.id   AF-A0A943BGP4-F1
#
_cell.length_a   1.000
_cell.length_b   1.000
_cell.length_c   1.000
_cell.angle_alpha   90.00
_cell.angle_beta   90.00
_cell.angle_gamma   90.00
#
_symmetry.space_group_name_H-M   'P 1'
#
loop_
_entity.id
_entity.type
_entity.pdbx_description
1 polymer ?
#
loop_
_entity_poly.entity_id
_entity_poly.type
_entity_poly.pdbx_seq_one_letter_code
_entity_poly.pdbx_strand_id
1 'polypeptide(L)'
;MREGRRSRWRKLDNAALAFPAATGKKDTRVFRFYCCLKEKVDAELLQQALERTVERYPLYLAVLRKGLFWFYLEHRELPAEVTQEDKPPCSKLYVPDQKRLLFEVSYYESRINFEIFHALSDGTGATRFLKELVQQYLQLAHPDVTFPETGEQLLTNRDQEEDSFSQYYSEKKTKNPERKRKAFQLPGPKLEQDEMEIMECRMSVQELLNYTRSRGVSITVFLSAVLLCAIHEEMTEHQAKKPVTLMIPINLRNYFPSRSMANFFGWLEAGYEFSAETTFDDVLL
;
A
#
# COMPACT_ATOMS: atom_id res chain seq x y z
N MET A 1 -8.22 14.64 38.78
CA MET A 1 -7.27 15.62 38.19
C MET A 1 -7.21 15.35 36.70
N ARG A 2 -7.57 16.33 35.86
CA ARG A 2 -7.51 16.20 34.40
C ARG A 2 -6.08 16.54 33.97
N GLU A 3 -5.28 15.54 33.63
CA GLU A 3 -4.05 15.77 32.89
C GLU A 3 -4.40 16.44 31.55
N GLY A 4 -3.74 17.55 31.26
CA GLY A 4 -3.96 18.30 30.03
C GLY A 4 -3.60 17.45 28.81
N ARG A 5 -4.62 17.03 28.05
CA ARG A 5 -4.48 16.40 26.72
C ARG A 5 -3.80 17.40 25.76
N ARG A 6 -2.47 17.38 25.70
CA ARG A 6 -1.71 18.01 24.62
C ARG A 6 -2.01 17.26 23.31
N SER A 7 -2.34 17.99 22.25
CA SER A 7 -2.45 17.44 20.89
C SER A 7 -1.13 16.75 20.52
N ARG A 8 -1.17 15.42 20.30
CA ARG A 8 -0.02 14.64 19.84
C ARG A 8 0.06 14.76 18.32
N TRP A 9 1.11 15.42 17.83
CA TRP A 9 1.38 15.58 16.41
C TRP A 9 2.65 14.83 16.04
N ARG A 10 2.64 14.21 14.86
CA ARG A 10 3.78 13.46 14.31
C ARG A 10 4.18 14.08 12.98
N LYS A 11 5.49 14.29 12.80
CA LYS A 11 6.03 14.67 11.49
C LYS A 11 5.77 13.53 10.51
N LEU A 12 5.51 13.85 9.24
CA LEU A 12 5.50 12.84 8.20
C LEU A 12 6.91 12.27 8.04
N ASP A 13 7.02 10.95 7.91
CA ASP A 13 8.28 10.30 7.53
C ASP A 13 8.72 10.83 6.16
N ASN A 14 10.02 10.78 5.86
CA ASN A 14 10.58 11.42 4.65
C ASN A 14 9.91 10.95 3.34
N ALA A 15 9.51 9.67 3.25
CA ALA A 15 8.75 9.15 2.12
C ALA A 15 7.34 9.75 2.02
N ALA A 16 6.70 10.01 3.17
CA ALA A 16 5.35 10.52 3.25
C ALA A 16 5.24 12.02 2.93
N LEU A 17 6.34 12.78 3.00
CA LEU A 17 6.40 14.19 2.59
C LEU A 17 6.12 14.40 1.09
N ALA A 18 6.39 13.40 0.25
CA ALA A 18 6.18 13.48 -1.19
C ALA A 18 4.68 13.43 -1.59
N PHE A 19 3.85 12.76 -0.80
CA PHE A 19 2.45 12.49 -1.18
C PHE A 19 1.54 13.73 -1.11
N PRO A 20 1.56 14.57 -0.06
CA PRO A 20 0.72 15.76 0.01
C PRO A 20 1.02 16.78 -1.10
N ALA A 21 2.29 16.86 -1.52
CA ALA A 21 2.72 17.76 -2.59
C ALA A 21 2.28 17.29 -3.98
N ALA A 22 2.05 16.00 -4.15
CA ALA A 22 1.65 15.39 -5.42
C ALA A 22 0.15 15.04 -5.51
N THR A 23 -0.63 15.27 -4.45
CA THR A 23 -2.05 14.91 -4.41
C THR A 23 -2.89 15.90 -5.23
N GLY A 24 -3.71 15.39 -6.14
CA GLY A 24 -4.56 16.19 -7.04
C GLY A 24 -5.74 15.38 -7.60
N LYS A 25 -6.42 15.90 -8.63
CA LYS A 25 -7.42 15.11 -9.38
C LYS A 25 -6.79 13.92 -10.12
N LYS A 26 -5.53 14.08 -10.52
CA LYS A 26 -4.76 13.10 -11.30
C LYS A 26 -4.28 11.89 -10.50
N ASP A 27 -4.12 12.06 -9.18
CA ASP A 27 -3.50 11.08 -8.30
C ASP A 27 -3.99 11.34 -6.86
N THR A 28 -4.84 10.45 -6.36
CA THR A 28 -5.41 10.53 -5.00
C THR A 28 -4.43 10.07 -3.93
N ARG A 29 -3.37 9.32 -4.30
CA ARG A 29 -2.47 8.60 -3.39
C ARG A 29 -3.21 7.68 -2.41
N VAL A 30 -4.41 7.24 -2.79
CA VAL A 30 -5.20 6.26 -2.03
C VAL A 30 -4.99 4.90 -2.67
N PHE A 31 -4.80 3.89 -1.84
CA PHE A 31 -4.80 2.50 -2.28
C PHE A 31 -5.83 1.71 -1.47
N ARG A 32 -6.29 0.60 -2.06
CA ARG A 32 -7.32 -0.27 -1.49
C ARG A 32 -6.76 -1.67 -1.25
N PHE A 33 -7.12 -2.23 -0.09
CA PHE A 33 -7.20 -3.67 0.11
C PHE A 33 -8.66 -4.08 0.29
N TYR A 34 -8.99 -5.31 -0.07
CA TYR A 34 -10.30 -5.87 0.22
C TYR A 34 -10.21 -7.33 0.66
N CYS A 35 -11.19 -7.77 1.43
CA CYS A 35 -11.38 -9.16 1.82
C CYS A 35 -12.78 -9.60 1.40
N CYS A 36 -12.86 -10.67 0.62
CA CYS A 36 -14.14 -11.30 0.27
C CYS A 36 -14.42 -12.44 1.25
N LEU A 37 -15.45 -12.27 2.06
CA LEU A 37 -16.00 -13.29 2.94
C LEU A 37 -16.81 -14.32 2.14
N LYS A 38 -17.18 -15.42 2.82
CA LYS A 38 -18.08 -16.44 2.26
C LYS A 38 -19.56 -16.12 2.49
N GLU A 39 -19.84 -15.04 3.20
CA GLU A 39 -21.17 -14.60 3.60
C GLU A 39 -21.28 -13.09 3.44
N LYS A 40 -22.52 -12.59 3.41
CA LYS A 40 -22.76 -11.15 3.33
C LYS A 40 -22.26 -10.47 4.60
N VAL A 41 -21.67 -9.29 4.42
CA VAL A 41 -21.21 -8.43 5.50
C VAL A 41 -22.42 -7.86 6.25
N ASP A 42 -22.36 -7.97 7.56
CA ASP A 42 -23.23 -7.28 8.51
C ASP A 42 -22.59 -5.94 8.90
N ALA A 43 -23.30 -4.84 8.64
CA ALA A 43 -22.77 -3.49 8.84
C ALA A 43 -22.54 -3.14 10.31
N GLU A 44 -23.42 -3.59 11.20
CA GLU A 44 -23.35 -3.28 12.64
C GLU A 44 -22.21 -4.04 13.30
N LEU A 45 -22.02 -5.31 12.93
CA LEU A 45 -20.87 -6.10 13.39
C LEU A 45 -19.55 -5.56 12.82
N LEU A 46 -19.52 -5.09 11.56
CA LEU A 46 -18.33 -4.48 10.99
C LEU A 46 -17.99 -3.14 11.67
N GLN A 47 -18.99 -2.35 12.03
CA GLN A 47 -18.79 -1.12 12.80
C GLN A 47 -18.18 -1.42 14.18
N GLN A 48 -18.72 -2.40 14.91
CA GLN A 48 -18.15 -2.83 16.19
C GLN A 48 -16.72 -3.38 16.05
N ALA A 49 -16.44 -4.14 14.98
CA ALA A 49 -15.10 -4.62 14.68
C ALA A 49 -14.13 -3.47 14.39
N LEU A 50 -14.57 -2.45 13.67
CA LEU A 50 -13.78 -1.26 13.37
C LEU A 50 -13.42 -0.50 14.66
N GLU A 51 -14.38 -0.29 15.55
CA GLU A 51 -14.18 0.36 16.84
C GLU A 51 -13.09 -0.35 17.67
N ARG A 52 -13.16 -1.68 17.78
CA ARG A 52 -12.12 -2.49 18.45
C ARG A 52 -10.77 -2.39 17.75
N THR A 53 -10.77 -2.33 16.42
CA THR A 53 -9.54 -2.26 15.63
C THR A 53 -8.83 -0.92 15.80
N VAL A 54 -9.55 0.20 15.78
CA VAL A 54 -8.93 1.54 15.92
C VAL A 54 -8.40 1.79 17.33
N GLU A 55 -8.96 1.14 18.36
CA GLU A 55 -8.39 1.14 19.72
C GLU A 55 -6.99 0.51 19.75
N ARG A 56 -6.78 -0.58 18.98
CA ARG A 56 -5.48 -1.26 18.87
C ARG A 56 -4.51 -0.51 17.96
N TYR A 57 -5.01 0.24 16.98
CA TYR A 57 -4.20 1.00 16.04
C TYR A 57 -4.53 2.50 16.03
N PRO A 58 -4.28 3.23 17.13
CA PRO A 58 -4.60 4.65 17.25
C PRO A 58 -3.81 5.55 16.28
N LEU A 59 -2.77 5.01 15.64
CA LEU A 59 -2.02 5.65 14.56
C LEU A 59 -2.93 6.13 13.43
N TYR A 60 -3.94 5.34 13.05
CA TYR A 60 -4.82 5.64 11.91
C TYR A 60 -5.84 6.73 12.23
N LEU A 61 -6.08 7.02 13.51
CA LEU A 61 -6.90 8.14 13.99
C LEU A 61 -6.14 9.47 13.87
N ALA A 62 -5.82 9.85 12.63
CA ALA A 62 -5.04 11.04 12.33
C ALA A 62 -5.59 11.80 11.13
N VAL A 63 -5.41 13.12 11.18
CA VAL A 63 -5.72 14.04 10.08
C VAL A 63 -4.45 14.66 9.53
N LEU A 64 -4.43 14.95 8.23
CA LEU A 64 -3.29 15.64 7.60
C LEU A 64 -3.43 17.15 7.76
N ARG A 65 -2.41 17.80 8.31
CA ARG A 65 -2.36 19.25 8.51
C ARG A 65 -1.21 19.87 7.74
N LYS A 66 -1.39 21.11 7.32
CA LYS A 66 -0.39 21.94 6.67
C LYS A 66 0.11 23.01 7.64
N GLY A 67 1.40 22.99 7.97
CA GLY A 67 2.12 24.08 8.64
C GLY A 67 2.69 25.08 7.62
N LEU A 68 3.43 26.09 8.08
CA LEU A 68 4.03 27.10 7.19
C LEU A 68 4.99 26.48 6.15
N PHE A 69 5.75 25.45 6.54
CA PHE A 69 6.79 24.86 5.67
C PHE A 69 6.72 23.32 5.55
N TRP A 70 5.79 22.64 6.23
CA TRP A 70 5.69 21.17 6.19
C TRP A 70 4.27 20.68 6.45
N PHE A 71 3.99 19.45 6.00
CA PHE A 71 2.80 18.70 6.41
C PHE A 71 3.11 17.83 7.63
N TYR A 72 2.11 17.59 8.47
CA TYR A 72 2.21 16.72 9.64
C TYR A 72 0.90 15.98 9.88
N LEU A 73 0.97 14.83 10.53
CA LEU A 73 -0.18 14.06 10.98
C LEU A 73 -0.52 14.49 12.40
N GLU A 74 -1.78 14.82 12.63
CA GLU A 74 -2.26 15.21 13.93
C GLU A 74 -3.28 14.19 14.43
N HIS A 75 -3.03 13.58 15.58
CA HIS A 75 -3.94 12.61 16.16
C HIS A 75 -5.28 13.28 16.50
N ARG A 76 -6.38 12.58 16.18
CA ARG A 76 -7.74 13.02 16.39
C ARG A 76 -8.64 11.85 16.71
N GLU A 77 -9.37 11.95 17.82
CA GLU A 77 -10.45 11.05 18.21
C GLU A 77 -11.73 11.35 17.37
N LEU A 78 -11.59 11.32 16.03
CA LEU A 78 -12.75 11.34 15.13
C LEU A 78 -13.35 9.93 15.06
N PRO A 79 -14.68 9.79 15.01
CA PRO A 79 -15.29 8.48 14.81
C PRO A 79 -14.91 7.94 13.44
N ALA A 80 -14.51 6.67 13.41
CA ALA A 80 -14.35 5.92 12.18
C ALA A 80 -15.69 5.21 11.89
N GLU A 81 -16.22 5.43 10.70
CA GLU A 81 -17.55 4.95 10.31
C GLU A 81 -17.44 3.98 9.14
N VAL A 82 -18.17 2.87 9.26
CA VAL A 82 -18.37 1.91 8.18
C VAL A 82 -19.49 2.40 7.28
N THR A 83 -19.23 2.45 5.97
CA THR A 83 -20.24 2.83 4.97
C THR A 83 -20.50 1.72 3.97
N GLN A 84 -21.70 1.68 3.39
CA GLN A 84 -21.90 0.88 2.19
C GLN A 84 -21.10 1.51 1.04
N GLU A 85 -20.49 0.69 0.19
CA GLU A 85 -19.70 1.16 -0.94
C GLU A 85 -20.57 1.90 -1.96
N ASP A 86 -20.28 3.18 -2.17
CA ASP A 86 -21.01 4.10 -3.06
C ASP A 86 -20.10 4.92 -3.99
N LYS A 87 -18.78 4.74 -3.89
CA LYS A 87 -17.76 5.48 -4.66
C LYS A 87 -16.90 4.55 -5.51
N PRO A 88 -16.30 5.05 -6.60
CA PRO A 88 -15.24 4.34 -7.32
C PRO A 88 -14.06 4.01 -6.38
N PRO A 89 -13.37 2.87 -6.57
CA PRO A 89 -12.22 2.51 -5.76
C PRO A 89 -11.10 3.56 -5.79
N CYS A 90 -10.39 3.70 -4.67
CA CYS A 90 -9.29 4.65 -4.50
C CYS A 90 -9.71 6.11 -4.67
N SER A 91 -10.97 6.42 -4.32
CA SER A 91 -11.51 7.77 -4.29
C SER A 91 -10.74 8.67 -3.31
N LYS A 92 -10.80 9.98 -3.54
CA LYS A 92 -10.02 10.96 -2.78
C LYS A 92 -10.45 11.01 -1.30
N LEU A 93 -9.54 10.62 -0.41
CA LEU A 93 -9.72 10.72 1.04
C LEU A 93 -9.23 12.07 1.61
N TYR A 94 -8.07 12.55 1.15
CA TYR A 94 -7.51 13.81 1.61
C TYR A 94 -8.07 15.00 0.83
N VAL A 95 -8.84 15.86 1.49
CA VAL A 95 -9.24 17.16 0.96
C VAL A 95 -8.54 18.25 1.78
N PRO A 96 -7.78 19.18 1.15
CA PRO A 96 -7.16 20.29 1.87
C PRO A 96 -8.14 21.02 2.79
N ASP A 97 -7.68 21.38 3.97
CA ASP A 97 -8.42 22.07 5.03
C ASP A 97 -9.59 21.32 5.68
N GLN A 98 -9.98 20.14 5.16
CA GLN A 98 -10.92 19.26 5.84
C GLN A 98 -10.22 18.41 6.91
N LYS A 99 -10.81 18.36 8.11
CA LYS A 99 -10.35 17.52 9.22
C LYS A 99 -11.04 16.17 9.17
N ARG A 100 -10.68 15.34 8.19
CA ARG A 100 -11.21 13.98 8.01
C ARG A 100 -10.12 12.94 8.23
N LEU A 101 -10.51 11.75 8.68
CA LEU A 101 -9.62 10.60 8.74
C LEU A 101 -9.11 10.29 7.33
N LEU A 102 -7.89 9.75 7.26
CA LEU A 102 -7.20 9.47 6.00
C LEU A 102 -7.33 7.99 5.60
N PHE A 103 -8.37 7.31 6.10
CA PHE A 103 -8.78 5.98 5.71
C PHE A 103 -10.31 5.90 5.70
N GLU A 104 -10.86 4.97 4.92
CA GLU A 104 -12.29 4.60 4.91
C GLU A 104 -12.42 3.07 4.96
N VAL A 105 -13.43 2.59 5.70
CA VAL A 105 -13.85 1.18 5.66
C VAL A 105 -15.24 1.15 5.05
N SER A 106 -15.39 0.41 3.96
CA SER A 106 -16.69 0.24 3.31
C SER A 106 -16.98 -1.22 3.04
N TYR A 107 -18.22 -1.55 2.71
CA TYR A 107 -18.58 -2.92 2.35
C TYR A 107 -19.52 -2.99 1.15
N TYR A 108 -19.44 -4.09 0.42
CA TYR A 108 -20.34 -4.43 -0.68
C TYR A 108 -20.60 -5.92 -0.71
N GLU A 109 -21.85 -6.32 -0.51
CA GLU A 109 -22.26 -7.73 -0.38
C GLU A 109 -21.37 -8.50 0.62
N SER A 110 -20.48 -9.35 0.14
CA SER A 110 -19.57 -10.17 0.96
C SER A 110 -18.16 -9.58 1.08
N ARG A 111 -17.93 -8.36 0.57
CA ARG A 111 -16.62 -7.73 0.50
C ARG A 111 -16.48 -6.62 1.53
N ILE A 112 -15.45 -6.70 2.36
CA ILE A 112 -14.96 -5.62 3.21
C ILE A 112 -13.84 -4.91 2.46
N ASN A 113 -13.98 -3.60 2.26
CA ASN A 113 -12.99 -2.74 1.64
C ASN A 113 -12.29 -1.90 2.72
N PHE A 114 -10.99 -1.75 2.59
CA PHE A 114 -10.18 -0.81 3.37
C PHE A 114 -9.37 0.07 2.42
N GLU A 115 -9.67 1.35 2.42
CA GLU A 115 -8.97 2.35 1.61
C GLU A 115 -8.19 3.28 2.52
N ILE A 116 -6.97 3.62 2.11
CA ILE A 116 -6.09 4.42 2.93
C ILE A 116 -5.20 5.33 2.09
N PHE A 117 -5.02 6.57 2.57
CA PHE A 117 -4.09 7.51 2.01
C PHE A 117 -2.66 7.13 2.36
N HIS A 118 -1.79 7.02 1.36
CA HIS A 118 -0.45 6.45 1.49
C HIS A 118 0.45 7.20 2.49
N ALA A 119 0.14 8.45 2.85
CA ALA A 119 0.90 9.15 3.89
C ALA A 119 0.73 8.54 5.31
N LEU A 120 -0.33 7.77 5.57
CA LEU A 120 -0.53 7.10 6.86
C LEU A 120 0.29 5.81 7.00
N SER A 121 0.32 4.99 5.94
CA SER A 121 0.79 3.61 6.02
C SER A 121 1.17 3.07 4.65
N ASP A 122 2.03 2.05 4.64
CA ASP A 122 2.34 1.27 3.45
C ASP A 122 1.52 -0.03 3.38
N GLY A 123 1.78 -0.85 2.38
CA GLY A 123 1.07 -2.11 2.18
C GLY A 123 1.16 -3.08 3.38
N THR A 124 2.26 -3.06 4.15
CA THR A 124 2.41 -3.95 5.31
C THR A 124 1.53 -3.48 6.45
N GLY A 125 1.61 -2.20 6.83
CA GLY A 125 0.78 -1.66 7.90
C GLY A 125 -0.71 -1.78 7.58
N ALA A 126 -1.10 -1.42 6.37
CA ALA A 126 -2.49 -1.50 5.94
C ALA A 126 -3.02 -2.95 5.89
N THR A 127 -2.22 -3.93 5.49
CA THR A 127 -2.62 -5.35 5.52
C THR A 127 -2.82 -5.86 6.95
N ARG A 128 -1.96 -5.45 7.90
CA ARG A 128 -2.12 -5.80 9.32
C ARG A 128 -3.41 -5.23 9.90
N PHE A 129 -3.70 -3.95 9.63
CA PHE A 129 -4.96 -3.33 10.03
C PHE A 129 -6.18 -4.09 9.48
N LEU A 130 -6.18 -4.41 8.17
CA LEU A 130 -7.28 -5.16 7.56
C LEU A 130 -7.43 -6.57 8.15
N LYS A 131 -6.33 -7.27 8.43
CA LYS A 131 -6.37 -8.60 9.06
C LYS A 131 -7.00 -8.53 10.45
N GLU A 132 -6.61 -7.56 11.28
CA GLU A 132 -7.23 -7.36 12.58
C GLU A 132 -8.72 -7.06 12.44
N LEU A 133 -9.09 -6.12 11.55
CA LEU A 133 -10.49 -5.76 11.30
C LEU A 133 -11.34 -6.98 10.94
N VAL A 134 -10.86 -7.80 10.00
CA VAL A 134 -11.55 -9.01 9.56
C VAL A 134 -11.59 -10.05 10.70
N GLN A 135 -10.53 -10.19 11.48
CA GLN A 135 -10.50 -11.11 12.62
C GLN A 135 -11.54 -10.71 13.69
N GLN A 136 -11.57 -9.43 14.08
CA GLN A 136 -12.54 -8.89 15.04
C GLN A 136 -13.97 -9.07 14.53
N TYR A 137 -14.20 -8.82 13.23
CA TYR A 137 -15.49 -9.06 12.58
C TYR A 137 -15.91 -10.54 12.65
N LEU A 138 -15.02 -11.46 12.28
CA LEU A 138 -15.32 -12.89 12.29
C LEU A 138 -15.57 -13.43 13.71
N GLN A 139 -14.87 -12.92 14.72
CA GLN A 139 -15.11 -13.26 16.13
C GLN A 139 -16.48 -12.78 16.61
N LEU A 140 -16.92 -11.60 16.15
CA LEU A 140 -18.25 -11.07 16.45
C LEU A 140 -19.36 -11.82 15.72
N ALA A 141 -19.15 -12.14 14.44
CA ALA A 141 -20.13 -12.85 13.61
C ALA A 141 -20.26 -14.33 13.97
N HIS A 142 -19.19 -14.95 14.47
CA HIS A 142 -19.13 -16.39 14.80
C HIS A 142 -18.62 -16.60 16.23
N PRO A 143 -19.41 -16.24 17.26
CA PRO A 143 -18.97 -16.30 18.66
C PRO A 143 -18.66 -17.73 19.13
N ASP A 144 -19.23 -18.75 18.49
CA ASP A 144 -19.03 -20.17 18.80
C ASP A 144 -17.78 -20.76 18.14
N VAL A 145 -17.08 -20.01 17.28
CA VAL A 145 -15.88 -20.46 16.56
C VAL A 145 -14.63 -19.92 17.24
N THR A 146 -13.72 -20.83 17.60
CA THR A 146 -12.39 -20.43 18.08
C THR A 146 -11.47 -20.15 16.90
N PHE A 147 -11.15 -18.88 16.67
CA PHE A 147 -10.16 -18.49 15.68
C PHE A 147 -8.74 -18.61 16.25
N PRO A 148 -7.75 -19.05 15.46
CA PRO A 148 -6.36 -19.07 15.89
C PRO A 148 -5.92 -17.64 16.22
N GLU A 149 -5.09 -17.49 17.26
CA GLU A 149 -4.42 -16.22 17.50
C GLU A 149 -3.58 -15.87 16.28
N THR A 150 -3.77 -14.67 15.76
CA THR A 150 -2.85 -14.10 14.81
C THR A 150 -1.52 -13.94 15.55
N GLY A 151 -0.46 -14.61 15.08
CA GLY A 151 0.89 -14.56 15.69
C GLY A 151 1.55 -13.17 15.64
N GLU A 152 0.77 -12.11 15.41
CA GLU A 152 1.22 -10.73 15.47
C GLU A 152 1.33 -10.31 16.95
N GLN A 153 2.57 -10.17 17.42
CA GLN A 153 2.84 -9.63 18.75
C GLN A 153 2.08 -8.32 18.97
N LEU A 154 1.55 -8.12 20.17
CA LEU A 154 0.96 -6.86 20.61
C LEU A 154 1.98 -5.73 20.36
N LEU A 155 1.72 -4.92 19.33
CA LEU A 155 2.52 -3.76 19.02
C LEU A 155 2.17 -2.64 19.99
N THR A 156 3.15 -2.12 20.70
CA THR A 156 2.92 -0.93 21.51
C THR A 156 2.65 0.27 20.59
N ASN A 157 1.95 1.29 21.10
CA ASN A 157 1.73 2.54 20.34
C ASN A 157 3.06 3.15 19.83
N ARG A 158 4.14 2.96 20.59
CA ARG A 158 5.49 3.42 20.20
C ARG A 158 6.05 2.62 19.03
N ASP A 159 5.88 1.30 19.02
CA ASP A 159 6.32 0.43 17.92
C ASP A 159 5.63 0.79 16.60
N GLN A 160 4.33 1.07 16.67
CA GLN A 160 3.53 1.42 15.49
C GLN A 160 3.94 2.76 14.87
N GLU A 161 4.33 3.73 15.72
CA GLU A 161 4.62 5.11 15.32
C GLU A 161 6.08 5.37 14.94
N GLU A 162 6.93 4.35 15.01
CA GLU A 162 8.37 4.45 14.77
C GLU A 162 8.70 4.98 13.36
N ASP A 163 9.47 6.07 13.29
CA ASP A 163 10.08 6.57 12.04
C ASP A 163 11.34 5.76 11.74
N SER A 164 11.14 4.58 11.15
CA SER A 164 12.23 3.67 10.82
C SER A 164 13.13 4.19 9.70
N PHE A 165 12.65 5.10 8.84
CA PHE A 165 13.51 5.73 7.85
C PHE A 165 14.59 6.55 8.52
N SER A 166 14.25 7.43 9.46
CA SER A 166 15.24 8.27 10.15
C SER A 166 16.25 7.45 10.97
N GLN A 167 15.88 6.25 11.43
CA GLN A 167 16.77 5.37 12.18
C GLN A 167 17.79 4.64 11.30
N TYR A 168 17.36 4.11 10.16
CA TYR A 168 18.20 3.26 9.29
C TYR A 168 18.80 4.01 8.10
N TYR A 169 18.37 5.24 7.84
CA TYR A 169 18.90 6.04 6.74
C TYR A 169 20.34 6.49 7.04
N SER A 170 21.28 6.02 6.22
CA SER A 170 22.66 6.51 6.22
C SER A 170 22.90 7.41 5.00
N GLU A 171 23.38 8.64 5.20
CA GLU A 171 23.75 9.59 4.13
C GLU A 171 25.02 9.21 3.36
N LYS A 172 25.18 7.94 2.97
CA LYS A 172 26.26 7.55 2.05
C LYS A 172 25.84 7.88 0.62
N LYS A 173 26.09 9.12 0.21
CA LYS A 173 25.97 9.54 -1.20
C LYS A 173 26.97 8.76 -2.04
N THR A 174 26.48 8.00 -3.01
CA THR A 174 27.30 7.42 -4.07
C THR A 174 27.97 8.56 -4.83
N LYS A 175 29.30 8.64 -4.77
CA LYS A 175 30.08 9.77 -5.30
C LYS A 175 29.99 9.94 -6.83
N ASN A 176 29.48 8.94 -7.55
CA ASN A 176 29.17 9.01 -8.98
C ASN A 176 28.02 8.01 -9.29
N PRO A 177 26.76 8.45 -9.33
CA PRO A 177 25.69 7.60 -9.84
C PRO A 177 25.92 7.35 -11.34
N GLU A 178 25.86 6.09 -11.77
CA GLU A 178 25.91 5.77 -13.20
C GLU A 178 24.79 6.48 -13.96
N ARG A 179 25.09 6.99 -15.15
CA ARG A 179 24.09 7.60 -16.03
C ARG A 179 23.19 6.51 -16.60
N LYS A 180 22.03 6.31 -16.00
CA LYS A 180 21.00 5.41 -16.51
C LYS A 180 20.49 5.87 -17.87
N ARG A 181 20.34 4.93 -18.81
CA ARG A 181 19.69 5.19 -20.11
C ARG A 181 18.21 5.51 -19.89
N LYS A 182 17.63 6.30 -20.80
CA LYS A 182 16.21 6.67 -20.73
C LYS A 182 15.35 5.46 -21.10
N ALA A 183 14.58 4.96 -20.13
CA ALA A 183 13.62 3.88 -20.33
C ALA A 183 12.53 4.24 -21.35
N PHE A 184 11.96 3.21 -21.97
CA PHE A 184 10.75 3.32 -22.77
C PHE A 184 9.60 3.93 -21.96
N GLN A 185 8.73 4.68 -22.63
CA GLN A 185 7.57 5.32 -22.02
C GLN A 185 6.34 4.84 -22.76
N LEU A 186 5.41 4.20 -22.05
CA LEU A 186 4.19 3.68 -22.64
C LEU A 186 3.40 4.83 -23.31
N PRO A 187 3.07 4.71 -24.61
CA PRO A 187 2.22 5.67 -25.31
C PRO A 187 0.75 5.46 -24.95
N GLY A 188 -0.11 6.40 -25.34
CA GLY A 188 -1.56 6.30 -25.17
C GLY A 188 -2.15 7.33 -24.20
N PRO A 189 -3.50 7.46 -24.19
CA PRO A 189 -4.19 8.32 -23.25
C PRO A 189 -3.96 7.81 -21.82
N LYS A 190 -3.80 8.74 -20.88
CA LYS A 190 -3.71 8.45 -19.45
C LYS A 190 -5.04 8.86 -18.83
N LEU A 191 -5.72 7.90 -18.22
CA LEU A 191 -6.94 8.16 -17.46
C LEU A 191 -6.57 8.95 -16.19
N GLU A 192 -7.45 9.87 -15.80
CA GLU A 192 -7.39 10.47 -14.47
C GLU A 192 -7.83 9.42 -13.43
N GLN A 193 -7.44 9.60 -12.16
CA GLN A 193 -7.66 8.58 -11.13
C GLN A 193 -9.16 8.32 -10.86
N ASP A 194 -10.01 9.33 -11.04
CA ASP A 194 -11.47 9.23 -10.93
C ASP A 194 -12.13 8.47 -12.09
N GLU A 195 -11.42 8.33 -13.21
CA GLU A 195 -11.81 7.57 -14.40
C GLU A 195 -11.12 6.21 -14.46
N MET A 196 -10.48 5.76 -13.38
CA MET A 196 -9.74 4.50 -13.33
C MET A 196 -10.65 3.30 -13.65
N GLU A 197 -10.25 2.52 -14.64
CA GLU A 197 -10.82 1.21 -14.92
C GLU A 197 -9.98 0.11 -14.27
N ILE A 198 -10.65 -0.90 -13.70
CA ILE A 198 -10.02 -2.00 -12.99
C ILE A 198 -10.31 -3.31 -13.72
N MET A 199 -9.24 -3.96 -14.16
CA MET A 199 -9.29 -5.34 -14.66
C MET A 199 -8.72 -6.27 -13.59
N GLU A 200 -9.53 -7.22 -13.13
CA GLU A 200 -9.12 -8.22 -12.15
C GLU A 200 -8.92 -9.58 -12.82
N CYS A 201 -7.70 -10.11 -12.73
CA CYS A 201 -7.35 -11.45 -13.19
C CYS A 201 -7.03 -12.34 -11.99
N ARG A 202 -7.64 -13.52 -11.92
CA ARG A 202 -7.42 -14.49 -10.82
C ARG A 202 -6.67 -15.70 -11.33
N MET A 203 -5.67 -16.15 -10.57
CA MET A 203 -4.91 -17.36 -10.85
C MET A 203 -4.59 -18.11 -9.55
N SER A 204 -4.38 -19.42 -9.66
CA SER A 204 -4.00 -20.24 -8.52
C SER A 204 -2.59 -19.89 -8.06
N VAL A 205 -2.45 -19.42 -6.82
CA VAL A 205 -1.14 -19.17 -6.19
C VAL A 205 -0.32 -20.45 -6.11
N GLN A 206 -0.97 -21.60 -5.88
CA GLN A 206 -0.28 -22.89 -5.79
C GLN A 206 0.34 -23.31 -7.13
N GLU A 207 -0.40 -23.13 -8.23
CA GLU A 207 0.11 -23.45 -9.58
C GLU A 207 1.23 -22.49 -9.96
N LEU A 208 1.05 -21.19 -9.71
CA LEU A 208 2.06 -20.18 -9.99
C LEU A 208 3.35 -20.46 -9.20
N LEU A 209 3.24 -20.75 -7.89
CA LEU A 209 4.39 -21.12 -7.06
C LEU A 209 5.12 -22.35 -7.60
N ASN A 210 4.38 -23.39 -7.99
CA ASN A 210 4.99 -24.61 -8.53
C ASN A 210 5.76 -24.31 -9.83
N TYR A 211 5.16 -23.52 -10.72
CA TYR A 211 5.75 -23.16 -12.00
C TYR A 211 7.00 -22.27 -11.86
N THR A 212 6.96 -21.24 -11.00
CA THR A 212 8.13 -20.37 -10.81
C THR A 212 9.27 -21.11 -10.12
N ARG A 213 8.96 -22.00 -9.16
CA ARG A 213 9.96 -22.85 -8.50
C ARG A 213 10.62 -23.83 -9.45
N SER A 214 9.88 -24.43 -10.40
CA SER A 214 10.49 -25.30 -11.42
C SER A 214 11.46 -24.54 -12.34
N ARG A 215 11.37 -23.21 -12.38
CA ARG A 215 12.28 -22.30 -13.10
C ARG A 215 13.34 -21.65 -12.19
N GLY A 216 13.39 -22.01 -10.91
CA GLY A 216 14.37 -21.47 -9.95
C GLY A 216 14.16 -20.01 -9.54
N VAL A 217 13.00 -19.41 -9.82
CA VAL A 217 12.73 -17.98 -9.57
C VAL A 217 11.53 -17.75 -8.63
N SER A 218 11.46 -16.56 -8.05
CA SER A 218 10.29 -16.12 -7.27
C SER A 218 9.13 -15.71 -8.18
N ILE A 219 7.91 -15.63 -7.61
CA ILE A 219 6.74 -15.08 -8.30
C ILE A 219 7.01 -13.67 -8.80
N THR A 220 7.61 -12.81 -7.97
CA THR A 220 7.88 -11.42 -8.33
C THR A 220 8.82 -11.33 -9.52
N VAL A 221 9.90 -12.13 -9.55
CA VAL A 221 10.84 -12.16 -10.69
C VAL A 221 10.11 -12.63 -11.95
N PHE A 222 9.38 -13.73 -11.85
CA PHE A 222 8.65 -14.29 -12.99
C PHE A 222 7.63 -13.30 -13.58
N LEU A 223 6.76 -12.71 -12.75
CA LEU A 223 5.75 -11.76 -13.22
C LEU A 223 6.38 -10.45 -13.74
N SER A 224 7.52 -10.05 -13.17
CA SER A 224 8.27 -8.89 -13.68
C SER A 224 8.85 -9.18 -15.06
N ALA A 225 9.41 -10.37 -15.29
CA ALA A 225 9.90 -10.80 -16.60
C ALA A 225 8.76 -10.87 -17.63
N VAL A 226 7.62 -11.45 -17.26
CA VAL A 226 6.41 -11.47 -18.10
C VAL A 226 6.00 -10.04 -18.50
N LEU A 227 5.96 -9.12 -17.53
CA LEU A 227 5.58 -7.73 -17.81
C LEU A 227 6.62 -6.99 -18.68
N LEU A 228 7.92 -7.25 -18.47
CA LEU A 228 8.99 -6.70 -19.32
C LEU A 228 8.81 -7.17 -20.77
N CYS A 229 8.59 -8.47 -20.99
CA CYS A 229 8.36 -9.03 -22.33
C CYS A 229 7.07 -8.50 -22.96
N ALA A 230 5.95 -8.45 -22.21
CA ALA A 230 4.69 -7.92 -22.72
C ALA A 230 4.80 -6.46 -23.16
N ILE A 231 5.54 -5.63 -22.41
CA ILE A 231 5.81 -4.24 -22.84
C ILE A 231 6.68 -4.22 -24.10
N HIS A 232 7.67 -5.11 -24.21
CA HIS A 232 8.54 -5.19 -25.37
C HIS A 232 7.80 -5.63 -26.64
N GLU A 233 6.86 -6.57 -26.54
CA GLU A 233 6.03 -7.04 -27.66
C GLU A 233 5.19 -5.91 -28.28
N GLU A 234 4.81 -4.90 -27.50
CA GLU A 234 4.06 -3.72 -27.95
C GLU A 234 4.97 -2.62 -28.54
N MET A 235 6.30 -2.81 -28.55
CA MET A 235 7.26 -1.81 -29.04
C MET A 235 7.58 -2.00 -30.53
N THR A 236 7.56 -0.90 -31.27
CA THR A 236 8.15 -0.86 -32.62
C THR A 236 9.67 -1.07 -32.58
N GLU A 237 10.28 -1.51 -33.69
CA GLU A 237 11.74 -1.70 -33.79
C GLU A 237 12.54 -0.45 -33.40
N HIS A 238 12.03 0.75 -33.72
CA HIS A 238 12.69 1.99 -33.31
C HIS A 238 12.62 2.22 -31.79
N GLN A 239 11.49 1.88 -31.18
CA GLN A 239 11.28 2.01 -29.74
C GLN A 239 12.10 0.97 -28.96
N ALA A 240 12.27 -0.24 -29.49
CA ALA A 240 13.05 -1.35 -28.91
C ALA A 240 14.52 -0.99 -28.61
N LYS A 241 15.03 0.12 -29.17
CA LYS A 241 16.35 0.68 -28.82
C LYS A 241 16.45 1.22 -27.39
N LYS A 242 15.32 1.41 -26.70
CA LYS A 242 15.26 1.87 -25.30
C LYS A 242 15.05 0.68 -24.35
N PRO A 243 15.69 0.67 -23.17
CA PRO A 243 15.41 -0.36 -22.18
C PRO A 243 13.96 -0.30 -21.69
N VAL A 244 13.41 -1.46 -21.33
CA VAL A 244 12.18 -1.53 -20.52
C VAL A 244 12.62 -1.61 -19.05
N THR A 245 12.01 -0.83 -18.17
CA THR A 245 12.39 -0.78 -16.76
C THR A 245 11.14 -0.68 -15.89
N LEU A 246 11.08 -1.52 -14.87
CA LEU A 246 10.03 -1.58 -13.86
C LEU A 246 10.55 -1.04 -12.54
N MET A 247 9.69 -0.33 -11.81
CA MET A 247 9.91 0.01 -10.41
C MET A 247 9.16 -0.96 -9.53
N ILE A 248 9.89 -1.77 -8.76
CA ILE A 248 9.34 -2.81 -7.90
C ILE A 248 9.45 -2.35 -6.44
N PRO A 249 8.33 -2.20 -5.71
CA PRO A 249 8.37 -1.84 -4.31
C PRO A 249 8.95 -2.99 -3.46
N ILE A 250 9.81 -2.65 -2.50
CA ILE A 250 10.43 -3.60 -1.57
C ILE A 250 10.05 -3.29 -0.13
N ASN A 251 9.68 -4.32 0.64
CA ASN A 251 9.44 -4.16 2.07
C ASN A 251 10.78 -4.09 2.83
N LEU A 252 11.12 -2.92 3.39
CA LEU A 252 12.38 -2.73 4.10
C LEU A 252 12.41 -3.47 5.44
N ARG A 253 11.25 -3.87 5.97
CA ARG A 253 11.15 -4.69 7.19
C ARG A 253 11.78 -6.08 7.06
N ASN A 254 12.03 -6.55 5.83
CA ASN A 254 12.75 -7.79 5.58
C ASN A 254 14.26 -7.67 5.82
N TYR A 255 14.79 -6.45 5.87
CA TYR A 255 16.22 -6.15 5.97
C TYR A 255 16.57 -5.42 7.28
N PHE A 256 15.61 -4.66 7.83
CA PHE A 256 15.78 -3.90 9.05
C PHE A 256 14.72 -4.29 10.08
N PRO A 257 15.09 -4.45 11.36
CA PRO A 257 14.14 -4.78 12.40
C PRO A 257 13.26 -3.55 12.69
N SER A 258 12.12 -3.48 12.01
CA SER A 258 11.13 -2.41 12.16
C SER A 258 9.76 -3.01 12.42
N ARG A 259 9.08 -2.44 13.42
CA ARG A 259 7.68 -2.77 13.75
C ARG A 259 6.69 -1.71 13.31
N SER A 260 7.21 -0.63 12.69
CA SER A 260 6.43 0.52 12.25
C SER A 260 5.23 0.09 11.39
N MET A 261 4.10 0.72 11.65
CA MET A 261 2.87 0.60 10.85
C MET A 261 2.79 1.74 9.81
N ALA A 262 3.73 2.68 9.83
CA ALA A 262 3.84 3.76 8.88
C ALA A 262 4.58 3.32 7.61
N ASN A 263 5.06 4.28 6.81
CA ASN A 263 5.78 3.98 5.57
C ASN A 263 7.19 3.48 5.88
N PHE A 264 7.53 2.27 5.40
CA PHE A 264 8.89 1.74 5.47
C PHE A 264 9.16 0.75 4.32
N PHE A 265 9.23 1.30 3.12
CA PHE A 265 9.42 0.56 1.88
C PHE A 265 10.43 1.28 0.97
N GLY A 266 11.04 0.56 0.03
CA GLY A 266 11.93 1.12 -0.97
C GLY A 266 11.47 0.77 -2.38
N TRP A 267 12.25 1.14 -3.38
CA TRP A 267 12.03 0.76 -4.77
C TRP A 267 13.31 0.15 -5.33
N LEU A 268 13.15 -0.96 -6.03
CA LEU A 268 14.18 -1.54 -6.89
C LEU A 268 13.81 -1.19 -8.33
N GLU A 269 14.76 -0.67 -9.10
CA GLU A 269 14.60 -0.57 -10.55
C GLU A 269 15.16 -1.84 -11.19
N ALA A 270 14.30 -2.60 -11.86
CA ALA A 270 14.67 -3.79 -12.63
C ALA A 270 14.41 -3.49 -14.11
N GLY A 271 15.43 -3.61 -14.96
CA GLY A 271 15.30 -3.29 -16.37
C GLY A 271 16.07 -4.25 -17.26
N TYR A 272 15.60 -4.35 -18.50
CA TYR A 272 16.16 -5.25 -19.51
C TYR A 272 16.32 -4.52 -20.84
N GLU A 273 17.42 -4.81 -21.53
CA GLU A 273 17.70 -4.33 -22.89
C GLU A 273 17.51 -5.49 -23.86
N PHE A 274 16.43 -5.42 -24.62
CA PHE A 274 16.06 -6.46 -25.57
C PHE A 274 16.89 -6.37 -26.86
N SER A 275 17.29 -7.54 -27.39
CA SER A 275 17.78 -7.73 -28.75
C SER A 275 16.84 -8.67 -29.52
N ALA A 276 17.07 -8.83 -30.82
CA ALA A 276 16.24 -9.70 -31.66
C ALA A 276 16.32 -11.19 -31.24
N GLU A 277 17.38 -11.57 -30.53
CA GLU A 277 17.67 -12.92 -30.07
C GLU A 277 17.25 -13.15 -28.61
N THR A 278 16.77 -12.12 -27.90
CA THR A 278 16.35 -12.25 -26.50
C THR A 278 15.24 -13.27 -26.37
N THR A 279 15.49 -14.31 -25.59
CA THR A 279 14.47 -15.29 -25.20
C THR A 279 13.87 -14.93 -23.85
N PHE A 280 12.73 -15.52 -23.54
CA PHE A 280 12.10 -15.34 -22.22
C PHE A 280 13.00 -15.82 -21.07
N ASP A 281 13.74 -16.90 -21.27
CA ASP A 281 14.64 -17.43 -20.25
C ASP A 281 15.82 -16.49 -19.98
N ASP A 282 16.26 -15.69 -20.97
CA ASP A 282 17.27 -14.65 -20.78
C ASP A 282 16.78 -13.49 -19.92
N VAL A 283 15.47 -13.20 -19.92
CA VAL A 283 14.84 -12.14 -19.11
C VAL A 283 14.57 -12.60 -17.68
N LEU A 284 14.50 -13.92 -17.45
CA LEU A 284 14.29 -14.51 -16.12
C LEU A 284 15.56 -14.52 -15.25
N LEU A 285 16.75 -14.45 -15.86
CA LEU A 285 18.07 -14.53 -15.21
C LEU A 285 18.59 -13.15 -14.77
#